data_AF-A0A0U2YLZ2-F1
#
_entry.id   AF-A0A0U2YLZ2-F1
#
_cell.length_a   1.000
_cell.length_b   1.000
_cell.length_c   1.000
_cell.angle_alpha   90.00
_cell.angle_beta   90.00
_cell.angle_gamma   90.00
#
_symmetry.space_group_name_H-M   'P 1'
#
loop_
_entity.id
_entity.type
_entity.pdbx_description
1 polymer ?
#
loop_
_entity_poly.entity_id
_entity_poly.type
_entity_poly.pdbx_seq_one_letter_code
_entity_poly.pdbx_strand_id
1 'polypeptide(L)' 'FIFKVFAFLFLYIWVRSTLPRFRYDQLMSFGWKFLLPLAMVNIVLTSLALALRH' A
#
# COMPACT_ATOMS: atom_id res chain seq x y z
N PHE A 1 3.26 4.99 -20.72
CA PHE A 1 2.69 3.70 -20.28
C PHE A 1 3.78 2.64 -20.11
N ILE A 2 4.52 2.31 -21.17
CA ILE A 2 5.56 1.27 -21.18
C ILE A 2 6.67 1.51 -20.14
N PHE A 3 7.19 2.73 -20.00
CA PHE A 3 8.26 3.04 -19.04
C PHE A 3 7.85 2.77 -17.57
N LYS A 4 6.62 3.13 -17.20
CA LYS A 4 6.09 2.90 -15.85
C LYS A 4 5.92 1.39 -15.60
N VAL A 5 5.44 0.66 -16.60
CA VAL A 5 5.32 -0.81 -16.54
C VAL A 5 6.70 -1.47 -16.40
N PHE A 6 7.69 -1.06 -17.18
CA PHE A 6 9.06 -1.58 -17.09
C PHE A 6 9.72 -1.28 -15.74
N ALA A 7 9.51 -0.07 -15.20
CA ALA A 7 9.99 0.29 -13.87
C ALA A 7 9.38 -0.58 -12.77
N PHE A 8 8.07 -0.86 -12.83
CA PHE A 8 7.40 -1.79 -11.91
C PHE A 8 7.90 -3.23 -12.08
N LEU A 9 8.10 -3.69 -13.31
CA LEU A 9 8.58 -5.05 -13.60
C LEU A 9 10.01 -5.25 -13.08
N PHE A 10 10.88 -4.26 -13.31
CA PHE A 10 12.26 -4.25 -12.83
C PHE A 10 12.31 -4.24 -11.31
N LEU A 11 11.50 -3.39 -10.65
CA LEU A 11 11.34 -3.42 -9.19
C LEU A 11 10.87 -4.78 -8.68
N TYR A 12 9.92 -5.43 -9.35
CA TYR A 12 9.38 -6.72 -8.92
C TYR A 12 10.41 -7.84 -9.02
N ILE A 13 11.17 -7.89 -10.13
CA ILE A 13 12.27 -8.84 -10.33
C ILE A 13 13.40 -8.57 -9.34
N TRP A 14 13.75 -7.31 -9.11
CA TRP A 14 14.79 -6.90 -8.18
C TRP A 14 14.41 -7.23 -6.74
N VAL A 15 13.20 -6.91 -6.30
CA VAL A 15 12.62 -7.29 -5.00
C VAL A 15 12.66 -8.81 -4.82
N ARG A 16 12.32 -9.60 -5.84
CA ARG A 16 12.42 -11.07 -5.76
C ARG A 16 13.86 -11.58 -5.67
N SER A 17 14.82 -10.90 -6.31
CA SER A 17 16.25 -11.24 -6.24
C SER A 17 16.91 -10.81 -4.92
N THR A 18 16.52 -9.67 -4.35
CA THR A 18 17.08 -9.13 -3.11
C THR A 18 16.42 -9.71 -1.85
N LEU A 19 15.24 -10.32 -1.96
CA LEU A 19 14.54 -10.96 -0.85
C LEU A 19 14.62 -12.50 -0.98
N PRO A 20 15.69 -13.16 -0.53
CA PRO A 20 15.78 -14.62 -0.53
C PRO A 20 14.77 -15.27 0.45
N ARG A 21 14.29 -14.55 1.49
CA ARG A 21 13.26 -15.04 2.43
C ARG A 21 12.70 -13.95 3.38
N PHE A 22 12.21 -12.82 2.88
CA PHE A 22 11.48 -11.89 3.76
C PHE A 22 10.05 -12.39 3.98
N ARG A 23 9.68 -12.55 5.26
CA ARG A 23 8.41 -13.12 5.69
C ARG A 23 7.25 -12.29 5.11
N TYR A 24 6.40 -12.94 4.33
CA TYR A 24 5.06 -12.43 4.00
C TYR A 24 4.32 -11.93 5.25
N ASP A 25 4.64 -12.46 6.44
CA ASP A 25 4.14 -11.98 7.72
C ASP A 25 4.43 -10.50 8.02
N GLN A 26 5.59 -9.96 7.63
CA GLN A 26 5.91 -8.55 7.90
C GLN A 26 5.13 -7.62 6.97
N LEU A 27 4.96 -8.01 5.70
CA LEU A 27 4.12 -7.26 4.76
C LEU A 27 2.64 -7.34 5.17
N MET A 28 2.19 -8.52 5.60
CA MET A 28 0.85 -8.74 6.12
C MET A 28 0.63 -7.95 7.41
N SER A 29 1.59 -7.94 8.34
CA SER A 29 1.58 -7.14 9.55
C SER A 29 1.54 -5.64 9.24
N PHE A 30 2.31 -5.16 8.27
CA PHE A 30 2.30 -3.74 7.89
C PHE A 30 0.99 -3.37 7.20
N GLY A 31 0.46 -4.24 6.32
CA GLY A 31 -0.85 -4.09 5.71
C GLY A 31 -1.98 -4.07 6.75
N TRP A 32 -2.03 -5.05 7.63
CA TRP A 32 -3.07 -5.12 8.65
C TRP A 32 -2.96 -4.03 9.71
N LYS A 33 -1.73 -3.64 10.10
CA LYS A 33 -1.52 -2.70 11.19
C LYS A 33 -1.44 -1.24 10.74
N PHE A 34 -1.19 -0.99 9.46
CA PHE A 34 -1.08 0.36 8.90
C PHE A 34 -2.18 0.65 7.88
N LEU A 35 -2.45 -0.28 6.95
CA LEU A 35 -3.44 -0.07 5.89
C LEU A 35 -4.88 -0.06 6.43
N LEU A 36 -5.19 -0.92 7.40
CA LEU A 36 -6.52 -1.00 8.02
C LEU A 36 -6.90 0.27 8.81
N PRO A 37 -6.08 0.76 9.77
CA PRO A 37 -6.38 2.01 10.46
C PRO A 37 -6.33 3.21 9.51
N LEU A 38 -5.44 3.23 8.51
CA LEU A 38 -5.40 4.30 7.52
C LEU A 38 -6.67 4.34 6.65
N ALA A 39 -7.23 3.18 6.27
CA ALA A 39 -8.50 3.11 5.56
C ALA A 39 -9.66 3.64 6.44
N MET A 40 -9.70 3.26 7.72
CA MET A 40 -10.70 3.78 8.66
C MET A 40 -10.60 5.30 8.82
N VAL A 41 -9.38 5.84 8.99
CA VAL A 41 -9.15 7.29 9.06
C VAL A 41 -9.60 7.98 7.78
N ASN A 42 -9.29 7.45 6.60
CA ASN A 42 -9.72 8.05 5.32
C ASN A 42 -11.24 8.09 5.18
N ILE A 43 -11.95 7.04 5.60
CA ILE A 43 -13.42 7.00 5.56
C ILE A 43 -14.01 8.03 6.51
N VAL A 44 -13.52 8.13 7.75
CA VAL A 44 -13.96 9.14 8.72
C VAL A 44 -13.65 10.55 8.25
N LEU A 45 -12.45 10.77 7.70
CA LEU A 45 -12.05 12.09 7.20
C LEU A 45 -12.89 12.51 5.99
N THR A 46 -13.19 11.57 5.10
CA THR A 46 -14.03 11.81 3.92
C THR A 46 -15.49 12.06 4.31
N SER A 47 -16.04 11.31 5.27
CA SER A 47 -17.40 11.53 5.76
C SER A 47 -17.53 12.88 6.48
N LEU A 48 -16.52 13.25 7.27
CA LEU A 48 -16.48 14.55 7.96
C LEU A 48 -16.31 15.71 6.96
N ALA A 49 -15.44 15.56 5.96
CA ALA A 49 -15.25 16.56 4.92
C ALA A 49 -16.51 16.74 4.04
N LEU A 50 -17.25 15.66 3.78
CA LEU A 50 -18.52 15.74 3.07
C LEU A 50 -19.60 16.41 3.91
N ALA A 51 -19.68 16.11 5.20
CA ALA A 51 -20.60 16.73 6.14
C ALA A 51 -20.31 18.23 6.34
N LEU A 52 -19.04 18.63 6.32
CA LEU A 52 -18.62 20.03 6.45
C LEU A 52 -18.79 20.84 5.15
N ARG A 53 -18.91 20.16 4.01
CA ARG A 53 -19.16 20.76 2.70
C ARG A 53 -20.65 21.00 2.43
N HIS A 54 -21.53 20.38 3.22
CA HIS A 54 -22.98 20.54 3.13
C HIS A 54 -23.48 21.64 4.07
#